data_AF-A0A6G0A386-F1
#
_entry.id   AF-A0A6G0A386-F1
#
_cell.length_a   1.000
_cell.length_b   1.000
_cell.length_c   1.000
_cell.angle_alpha   90.00
_cell.angle_beta   90.00
_cell.angle_gamma   90.00
#
_symmetry.space_group_name_H-M   'P 1'
#
loop_
_entity.id
_entity.type
_entity.pdbx_description
1 polymer ?
#
loop_
_entity_poly.entity_id
_entity_poly.type
_entity_poly.pdbx_seq_one_letter_code
_entity_poly.pdbx_strand_id
1 'polypeptide(L)'
;MVLAELDIFHSRPVAPTRRVALGEYRLPTRPAPGFGGILLGAVVARFILDIDRDFQPEFHRLTVELEEGRRIVQPRLRHRFQSDRVGLLRSRHRLVRDGERVRFALDDSRATPLQHLLGAVYAAGSMVDGAAEAMAAVRAGMLWRGPLDDRLVAHLSGRPAATRVSARAMADPVSWALDVLDLRSSSRDPGQVRLDVQRRFRDRLRDAHPDHGGETETAAQRIADLREARRILLAPAR
;
A
#
# COMPACT_ATOMS: atom_id res chain seq x y z
N MET A 1 14.52 -7.30 -5.24
CA MET A 1 13.46 -7.99 -6.02
C MET A 1 12.26 -7.05 -6.22
N VAL A 2 11.65 -6.98 -7.40
CA VAL A 2 10.45 -6.13 -7.63
C VAL A 2 9.20 -6.83 -7.06
N LEU A 3 8.44 -6.11 -6.23
CA LEU A 3 7.24 -6.60 -5.55
C LEU A 3 5.95 -6.15 -6.24
N ALA A 4 5.95 -4.92 -6.75
CA ALA A 4 4.88 -4.36 -7.55
C ALA A 4 5.45 -3.33 -8.52
N GLU A 5 4.77 -3.13 -9.64
CA GLU A 5 5.17 -2.14 -10.65
C GLU A 5 3.99 -1.63 -11.47
N LEU A 6 4.13 -0.38 -11.92
CA LEU A 6 3.16 0.33 -12.75
C LEU A 6 3.89 1.18 -13.78
N ASP A 7 3.61 0.96 -15.06
CA ASP A 7 3.95 1.90 -16.13
C ASP A 7 2.78 2.84 -16.42
N ILE A 8 3.07 4.13 -16.48
CA ILE A 8 2.12 5.19 -16.88
C ILE A 8 2.67 5.83 -18.15
N PHE A 9 1.86 5.83 -19.21
CA PHE A 9 2.13 6.58 -20.42
C PHE A 9 1.40 7.90 -20.39
N HIS A 10 2.08 8.99 -20.76
CA HIS A 10 1.53 10.32 -20.64
C HIS A 10 2.09 11.27 -21.71
N SER A 11 1.32 12.30 -22.02
CA SER A 11 1.80 13.38 -22.89
C SER A 11 2.99 14.11 -22.24
N ARG A 12 3.84 14.73 -23.07
CA ARG A 12 4.82 15.72 -22.59
C ARG A 12 4.09 16.84 -21.81
N PRO A 13 4.66 17.39 -20.72
CA PRO A 13 4.00 18.41 -19.90
C PRO A 13 3.51 19.64 -20.68
N VAL A 14 4.27 20.07 -21.71
CA VAL A 14 3.95 21.23 -22.56
C VAL A 14 3.11 20.90 -23.81
N ALA A 15 2.67 19.64 -23.97
CA ALA A 15 1.86 19.28 -25.12
C ALA A 15 0.43 19.84 -25.00
N PRO A 16 -0.17 20.35 -26.10
CA PRO A 16 -1.53 20.87 -26.08
C PRO A 16 -2.56 19.79 -25.75
N THR A 17 -2.31 18.54 -26.16
CA THR A 17 -3.14 17.38 -25.81
C THR A 17 -2.64 16.68 -24.55
N ARG A 18 -3.45 16.67 -23.49
CA ARG A 18 -3.15 16.04 -22.21
C ARG A 18 -3.73 14.62 -22.16
N ARG A 19 -2.89 13.61 -22.37
CA ARG A 19 -3.29 12.21 -22.47
C ARG A 19 -2.60 11.39 -21.39
N VAL A 20 -3.30 10.38 -20.87
CA VAL A 20 -2.80 9.37 -19.92
C VAL A 20 -3.27 8.01 -20.41
N ALA A 21 -2.38 7.01 -20.37
CA ALA A 21 -2.68 5.62 -20.69
C ALA A 21 -1.93 4.71 -19.70
N LEU A 22 -2.50 3.55 -19.39
CA LEU A 22 -1.80 2.53 -18.59
C LEU A 22 -0.86 1.73 -19.49
N GLY A 23 0.31 1.42 -18.96
CA GLY A 23 1.28 0.50 -19.53
C GLY A 23 1.12 -0.92 -19.02
N GLU A 24 2.23 -1.64 -18.92
CA GLU A 24 2.29 -2.89 -18.17
C GLU A 24 2.26 -2.60 -16.66
N TYR A 25 1.60 -3.46 -15.91
CA TYR A 25 1.58 -3.38 -14.45
C TYR A 25 1.49 -4.76 -13.82
N ARG A 26 2.12 -4.91 -12.66
CA ARG A 26 1.99 -6.06 -11.78
C ARG A 26 1.67 -5.52 -10.39
N LEU A 27 0.41 -5.61 -10.00
CA LEU A 27 -0.10 -4.99 -8.78
C LEU A 27 -0.79 -6.05 -7.91
N PRO A 28 -0.03 -6.91 -7.20
CA PRO A 28 -0.63 -7.92 -6.32
C PRO A 28 -1.46 -7.25 -5.22
N THR A 29 -2.72 -7.62 -5.08
CA THR A 29 -3.67 -7.03 -4.12
C THR A 29 -3.88 -7.87 -2.85
N ARG A 30 -3.32 -9.09 -2.81
CA ARG A 30 -3.42 -9.99 -1.66
C ARG A 30 -2.05 -10.24 -1.01
N PRO A 31 -2.01 -10.37 0.33
CA PRO A 31 -3.09 -10.02 1.27
C PRO A 31 -3.33 -8.50 1.28
N ALA A 32 -4.58 -8.07 1.47
CA ALA A 32 -4.98 -6.67 1.34
C ALA A 32 -4.15 -5.72 2.23
N PRO A 33 -3.76 -4.53 1.74
CA PRO A 33 -4.02 -3.97 0.39
C PRO A 33 -3.09 -4.50 -0.72
N GLY A 34 -2.18 -5.42 -0.38
CA GLY A 34 -1.18 -5.99 -1.26
C GLY A 34 -0.09 -4.99 -1.67
N PHE A 35 1.01 -5.50 -2.22
CA PHE A 35 2.10 -4.64 -2.72
C PHE A 35 1.62 -3.66 -3.81
N GLY A 36 0.58 -4.04 -4.57
CA GLY A 36 -0.09 -3.19 -5.55
C GLY A 36 -0.76 -1.98 -4.91
N GLY A 37 -1.63 -2.19 -3.91
CA GLY A 37 -2.27 -1.08 -3.20
C GLY A 37 -1.26 -0.17 -2.50
N ILE A 38 -0.21 -0.74 -1.89
CA ILE A 38 0.89 0.03 -1.28
C ILE A 38 1.61 0.90 -2.32
N LEU A 39 1.92 0.36 -3.51
CA LEU A 39 2.56 1.14 -4.57
C LEU A 39 1.67 2.28 -5.05
N LEU A 40 0.38 2.01 -5.30
CA LEU A 40 -0.57 3.02 -5.78
C LEU A 40 -0.81 4.13 -4.76
N GLY A 41 -0.98 3.78 -3.49
CA GLY A 41 -1.06 4.73 -2.38
C GLY A 41 0.19 5.58 -2.25
N ALA A 42 1.38 5.00 -2.48
CA ALA A 42 2.63 5.75 -2.42
C ALA A 42 2.84 6.72 -3.59
N VAL A 43 2.43 6.35 -4.81
CA VAL A 43 2.37 7.29 -5.93
C VAL A 43 1.49 8.48 -5.57
N VAL A 44 0.31 8.23 -4.97
CA VAL A 44 -0.60 9.30 -4.56
C VAL A 44 0.03 10.17 -3.47
N ALA A 45 0.60 9.56 -2.43
CA ALA A 45 1.27 10.25 -1.34
C ALA A 45 2.42 11.15 -1.82
N ARG A 46 3.17 10.72 -2.85
CA ARG A 46 4.28 11.49 -3.42
C ARG A 46 3.81 12.75 -4.14
N PHE A 47 2.71 12.70 -4.88
CA PHE A 47 2.35 13.73 -5.86
C PHE A 47 1.11 14.57 -5.47
N ILE A 48 0.32 14.15 -4.47
CA ILE A 48 -0.94 14.85 -4.11
C ILE A 48 -0.71 16.28 -3.58
N LEU A 49 0.46 16.55 -2.99
CA LEU A 49 0.81 17.89 -2.50
C LEU A 49 1.35 18.82 -3.60
N ASP A 50 1.72 18.25 -4.75
CA ASP A 50 2.30 18.98 -5.88
C ASP A 50 1.24 19.39 -6.92
N ILE A 51 -0.04 19.10 -6.68
CA ILE A 51 -1.16 19.57 -7.50
C ILE A 51 -1.83 20.79 -6.87
N ASP A 52 -2.53 21.56 -7.71
CA ASP A 52 -3.45 22.59 -7.25
C ASP A 52 -4.47 22.00 -6.27
N ARG A 53 -4.74 22.72 -5.18
CA ARG A 53 -5.66 22.28 -4.12
C ARG A 53 -7.07 22.08 -4.66
N ASP A 54 -7.46 22.84 -5.68
CA ASP A 54 -8.78 22.72 -6.31
C ASP A 54 -8.97 21.36 -7.00
N PHE A 55 -7.88 20.71 -7.42
CA PHE A 55 -7.94 19.37 -8.02
C PHE A 55 -8.03 18.24 -6.97
N GLN A 56 -7.73 18.48 -5.69
CA GLN A 56 -7.76 17.41 -4.69
C GLN A 56 -9.19 16.87 -4.44
N PRO A 57 -10.23 17.71 -4.28
CA PRO A 57 -11.62 17.22 -4.19
C PRO A 57 -12.09 16.50 -5.45
N GLU A 58 -11.71 16.99 -6.63
CA GLU A 58 -12.03 16.34 -7.90
C GLU A 58 -11.35 14.97 -8.03
N PHE A 59 -10.08 14.86 -7.62
CA PHE A 59 -9.35 13.60 -7.58
C PHE A 59 -9.98 12.63 -6.59
N HIS A 60 -10.34 13.10 -5.39
CA HIS A 60 -11.05 12.28 -4.40
C HIS A 60 -12.36 11.72 -4.97
N ARG A 61 -13.18 12.57 -5.61
CA ARG A 61 -14.41 12.15 -6.26
C ARG A 61 -14.16 11.07 -7.32
N LEU A 62 -13.12 11.21 -8.13
CA LEU A 62 -12.75 10.21 -9.13
C LEU A 62 -12.41 8.84 -8.49
N THR A 63 -11.79 8.81 -7.31
CA THR A 63 -11.54 7.54 -6.60
C THR A 63 -12.84 6.81 -6.25
N VAL A 64 -13.86 7.54 -5.80
CA VAL A 64 -15.16 6.99 -5.42
C VAL A 64 -15.93 6.52 -6.64
N GLU A 65 -15.99 7.35 -7.69
CA GLU A 65 -16.69 7.00 -8.92
C GLU A 65 -16.12 5.74 -9.59
N LEU A 66 -14.79 5.58 -9.59
CA LEU A 66 -14.14 4.39 -10.13
C LEU A 66 -14.35 3.15 -9.25
N GLU A 67 -14.30 3.29 -7.92
CA GLU A 67 -14.58 2.20 -6.98
C GLU A 67 -16.01 1.67 -7.14
N GLU A 68 -16.97 2.56 -7.37
CA GLU A 68 -18.38 2.22 -7.63
C GLU A 68 -18.63 1.72 -9.06
N GLY A 69 -17.59 1.62 -9.91
CA GLY A 69 -17.70 1.16 -11.29
C GLY A 69 -18.47 2.12 -12.21
N ARG A 70 -18.56 3.40 -11.86
CA ARG A 70 -19.25 4.39 -12.69
C ARG A 70 -18.50 4.63 -14.00
N ARG A 71 -19.25 4.87 -15.07
CA ARG A 71 -18.68 5.34 -16.33
C ARG A 71 -18.14 6.75 -16.15
N ILE A 72 -16.84 6.92 -16.39
CA ILE A 72 -16.16 8.22 -16.26
C ILE A 72 -16.22 8.99 -17.58
N VAL A 73 -16.90 10.13 -17.58
CA VAL A 73 -16.89 11.07 -18.72
C VAL A 73 -15.51 11.72 -18.84
N GLN A 74 -14.96 11.71 -20.06
CA GLN A 74 -13.64 12.24 -20.36
C GLN A 74 -13.74 13.59 -21.09
N PRO A 75 -12.83 14.55 -20.86
CA PRO A 75 -11.65 14.45 -20.00
C PRO A 75 -11.95 14.58 -18.50
N ARG A 76 -11.08 14.00 -17.64
CA ARG A 76 -11.09 14.21 -16.18
C ARG A 76 -9.82 14.89 -15.71
N LEU A 77 -9.93 15.83 -14.77
CA LEU A 77 -8.81 16.62 -14.27
C LEU A 77 -7.96 17.21 -15.42
N ARG A 78 -8.63 17.66 -16.49
CA ARG A 78 -8.05 18.18 -17.74
C ARG A 78 -7.22 17.17 -18.56
N HIS A 79 -7.30 15.87 -18.27
CA HIS A 79 -6.59 14.82 -19.01
C HIS A 79 -7.57 13.82 -19.59
N ARG A 80 -7.22 13.26 -20.75
CA ARG A 80 -7.98 12.17 -21.39
C ARG A 80 -7.32 10.84 -21.09
N PHE A 81 -8.07 9.91 -20.52
CA PHE A 81 -7.67 8.51 -20.40
C PHE A 81 -7.90 7.75 -21.71
N GLN A 82 -6.92 6.98 -22.17
CA GLN A 82 -6.99 6.23 -23.44
C GLN A 82 -6.12 4.96 -23.42
N SER A 83 -6.31 4.09 -24.40
CA SER A 83 -5.49 2.89 -24.61
C SER A 83 -4.28 3.12 -25.52
N ASP A 84 -4.39 4.04 -26.50
CA ASP A 84 -3.29 4.36 -27.41
C ASP A 84 -2.11 5.04 -26.68
N ARG A 85 -0.90 4.54 -26.96
CA ARG A 85 0.37 4.95 -26.36
C ARG A 85 1.30 5.66 -27.35
N VAL A 86 0.92 5.76 -28.62
CA VAL A 86 1.79 6.34 -29.66
C VAL A 86 2.11 7.80 -29.34
N GLY A 87 3.42 8.09 -29.32
CA GLY A 87 3.95 9.42 -29.02
C GLY A 87 3.80 9.85 -27.55
N LEU A 88 3.48 8.93 -26.63
CA LEU A 88 3.48 9.20 -25.19
C LEU A 88 4.85 8.87 -24.58
N LEU A 89 5.25 9.66 -23.59
CA LEU A 89 6.36 9.33 -22.70
C LEU A 89 5.92 8.28 -21.69
N ARG A 90 6.89 7.58 -21.10
CA ARG A 90 6.67 6.55 -20.08
C ARG A 90 7.33 6.97 -18.76
N SER A 91 6.59 6.83 -17.68
CA SER A 91 7.06 6.87 -16.30
C SER A 91 6.82 5.52 -15.64
N ARG A 92 7.80 4.98 -14.91
CA ARG A 92 7.71 3.67 -14.24
C ARG A 92 7.83 3.82 -12.72
N HIS A 93 6.87 3.25 -12.01
CA HIS A 93 6.85 3.19 -10.55
C HIS A 93 7.04 1.76 -10.07
N ARG A 94 7.86 1.56 -9.04
CA ARG A 94 8.11 0.23 -8.47
C ARG A 94 8.16 0.26 -6.95
N LEU A 95 7.66 -0.83 -6.37
CA LEU A 95 7.96 -1.22 -4.99
C LEU A 95 8.98 -2.35 -5.03
N VAL A 96 10.12 -2.15 -4.36
CA VAL A 96 11.25 -3.08 -4.41
C VAL A 96 11.55 -3.59 -3.01
N ARG A 97 11.76 -4.90 -2.86
CA ARG A 97 12.29 -5.49 -1.63
C ARG A 97 13.79 -5.20 -1.53
N ASP A 98 14.19 -4.67 -0.39
CA ASP A 98 15.57 -4.43 0.04
C ASP A 98 15.79 -5.05 1.43
N GLY A 99 16.36 -6.26 1.46
CA GLY A 99 16.39 -7.10 2.67
C GLY A 99 14.97 -7.36 3.22
N GLU A 100 14.78 -6.99 4.50
CA GLU A 100 13.48 -7.05 5.19
C GLU A 100 12.58 -5.84 4.92
N ARG A 101 13.08 -4.79 4.26
CA ARG A 101 12.34 -3.55 4.02
C ARG A 101 11.80 -3.48 2.60
N VAL A 102 10.91 -2.52 2.37
CA VAL A 102 10.44 -2.15 1.05
C VAL A 102 10.88 -0.73 0.73
N ARG A 103 11.26 -0.49 -0.51
CA ARG A 103 11.68 0.82 -1.01
C ARG A 103 10.84 1.22 -2.21
N PHE A 104 10.41 2.47 -2.22
CA PHE A 104 9.74 3.07 -3.36
C PHE A 104 10.77 3.56 -4.38
N ALA A 105 10.58 3.22 -5.64
CA ALA A 105 11.30 3.78 -6.77
C ALA A 105 10.27 4.39 -7.72
N LEU A 106 9.97 5.67 -7.51
CA LEU A 106 8.96 6.42 -8.26
C LEU A 106 9.66 7.35 -9.26
N ASP A 107 9.20 7.37 -10.51
CA ASP A 107 9.70 8.32 -11.52
C ASP A 107 8.95 9.65 -11.35
N ASP A 108 9.68 10.75 -11.11
CA ASP A 108 9.13 12.10 -10.96
C ASP A 108 9.67 13.09 -12.02
N SER A 109 10.35 12.59 -13.04
CA SER A 109 11.18 13.42 -13.93
C SER A 109 10.46 13.94 -15.17
N ARG A 110 9.43 13.24 -15.66
CA ARG A 110 8.88 13.43 -17.02
C ARG A 110 7.39 13.74 -17.08
N ALA A 111 6.62 13.35 -16.06
CA ALA A 111 5.18 13.58 -16.03
C ALA A 111 4.82 14.74 -15.10
N THR A 112 3.65 15.32 -15.31
CA THR A 112 3.06 16.22 -14.30
C THR A 112 2.54 15.40 -13.12
N PRO A 113 2.45 15.98 -11.91
CA PRO A 113 1.90 15.29 -10.75
C PRO A 113 0.50 14.70 -11.02
N LEU A 114 -0.39 15.44 -11.70
CA LEU A 114 -1.71 14.93 -12.10
C LEU A 114 -1.65 13.68 -12.99
N GLN A 115 -0.66 13.56 -13.89
CA GLN A 115 -0.51 12.38 -14.75
C GLN A 115 -0.17 11.13 -13.93
N HIS A 116 0.68 11.27 -12.90
CA HIS A 116 1.01 10.17 -11.99
C HIS A 116 -0.21 9.76 -11.15
N LEU A 117 -0.94 10.73 -10.60
CA LEU A 117 -2.15 10.49 -9.82
C LEU A 117 -3.23 9.79 -10.64
N LEU A 118 -3.49 10.27 -11.87
CA LEU A 118 -4.45 9.67 -12.79
C LEU A 118 -4.07 8.25 -13.19
N GLY A 119 -2.80 8.00 -13.51
CA GLY A 119 -2.35 6.65 -13.83
C GLY A 119 -2.51 5.70 -12.63
N ALA A 120 -2.25 6.14 -11.41
CA ALA A 120 -2.47 5.33 -10.21
C ALA A 120 -3.95 5.01 -9.97
N VAL A 121 -4.85 5.99 -10.04
CA VAL A 121 -6.28 5.77 -9.79
C VAL A 121 -6.95 4.97 -10.90
N TYR A 122 -6.58 5.17 -12.17
CA TYR A 122 -7.09 4.33 -13.25
C TYR A 122 -6.55 2.90 -13.17
N ALA A 123 -5.30 2.70 -12.72
CA ALA A 123 -4.78 1.36 -12.45
C ALA A 123 -5.58 0.66 -11.33
N ALA A 124 -5.87 1.35 -10.23
CA ALA A 124 -6.74 0.83 -9.16
C ALA A 124 -8.14 0.46 -9.69
N GLY A 125 -8.77 1.37 -10.45
CA GLY A 125 -10.12 1.15 -11.00
C GLY A 125 -10.20 0.11 -12.11
N SER A 126 -9.07 -0.33 -12.67
CA SER A 126 -9.01 -1.42 -13.66
C SER A 126 -8.77 -2.80 -13.02
N MET A 127 -8.64 -2.87 -11.69
CA MET A 127 -8.44 -4.15 -11.00
C MET A 127 -9.75 -4.93 -10.94
N VAL A 128 -9.70 -6.21 -11.30
CA VAL A 128 -10.83 -7.13 -11.14
C VAL A 128 -11.00 -7.53 -9.67
N ASP A 129 -9.87 -7.80 -9.00
CA ASP A 129 -9.80 -8.25 -7.61
C ASP A 129 -9.04 -7.22 -6.75
N GLY A 130 -9.61 -6.85 -5.61
CA GLY A 130 -8.96 -5.98 -4.63
C GLY A 130 -8.99 -4.49 -4.98
N ALA A 131 -9.88 -4.07 -5.90
CA ALA A 131 -10.04 -2.68 -6.30
C ALA A 131 -10.42 -1.78 -5.11
N ALA A 132 -11.33 -2.23 -4.25
CA ALA A 132 -11.76 -1.47 -3.06
C ALA A 132 -10.59 -1.25 -2.09
N GLU A 133 -9.77 -2.27 -1.83
CA GLU A 133 -8.61 -2.15 -0.95
C GLU A 133 -7.50 -1.31 -1.57
N ALA A 134 -7.29 -1.40 -2.88
CA ALA A 134 -6.38 -0.52 -3.60
C ALA A 134 -6.87 0.95 -3.57
N MET A 135 -8.18 1.19 -3.74
CA MET A 135 -8.77 2.52 -3.63
C MET A 135 -8.70 3.08 -2.21
N ALA A 136 -8.89 2.23 -1.19
CA ALA A 136 -8.67 2.62 0.20
C ALA A 136 -7.20 3.05 0.44
N ALA A 137 -6.22 2.31 -0.11
CA ALA A 137 -4.81 2.70 -0.03
C ALA A 137 -4.51 4.00 -0.82
N VAL A 138 -5.10 4.19 -2.00
CA VAL A 138 -5.03 5.45 -2.77
C VAL A 138 -5.54 6.63 -1.93
N ARG A 139 -6.73 6.50 -1.32
CA ARG A 139 -7.29 7.54 -0.45
C ARG A 139 -6.45 7.78 0.80
N ALA A 140 -5.91 6.72 1.42
CA ALA A 140 -4.97 6.85 2.53
C ALA A 140 -3.72 7.64 2.12
N GLY A 141 -3.20 7.42 0.91
CA GLY A 141 -2.09 8.19 0.33
C GLY A 141 -2.38 9.68 0.22
N MET A 142 -3.62 10.07 -0.10
CA MET A 142 -4.02 11.49 -0.15
C MET A 142 -3.86 12.22 1.20
N LEU A 143 -3.96 11.48 2.30
CA LEU A 143 -3.88 12.00 3.67
C LEU A 143 -2.43 12.04 4.20
N TRP A 144 -1.48 11.40 3.50
CA TRP A 144 -0.10 11.31 3.95
C TRP A 144 0.63 12.65 3.83
N ARG A 145 1.47 12.98 4.83
CA ARG A 145 2.27 14.22 4.90
C ARG A 145 3.74 13.97 5.25
N GLY A 146 4.15 12.71 5.39
CA GLY A 146 5.49 12.32 5.82
C GLY A 146 6.42 11.91 4.67
N PRO A 147 7.62 11.42 5.00
CA PRO A 147 8.54 10.82 4.02
C PRO A 147 7.99 9.52 3.40
N LEU A 148 8.54 9.11 2.25
CA LEU A 148 8.22 7.83 1.61
C LEU A 148 9.03 6.67 2.21
N ASP A 149 8.77 6.34 3.47
CA ASP A 149 9.49 5.32 4.23
C ASP A 149 8.55 4.24 4.80
N ASP A 150 9.06 3.43 5.74
CA ASP A 150 8.31 2.36 6.40
C ASP A 150 7.04 2.87 7.11
N ARG A 151 6.97 4.15 7.51
CA ARG A 151 5.79 4.73 8.15
C ARG A 151 4.66 4.92 7.16
N LEU A 152 4.98 5.29 5.91
CA LEU A 152 3.99 5.33 4.83
C LEU A 152 3.44 3.92 4.57
N VAL A 153 4.30 2.90 4.56
CA VAL A 153 3.86 1.52 4.36
C VAL A 153 2.90 1.09 5.46
N ALA A 154 3.20 1.41 6.72
CA ALA A 154 2.31 1.15 7.86
C ALA A 154 0.97 1.87 7.69
N HIS A 155 0.99 3.16 7.37
CA HIS A 155 -0.20 3.99 7.13
C HIS A 155 -1.09 3.42 6.03
N LEU A 156 -0.52 3.08 4.87
CA LEU A 156 -1.25 2.50 3.75
C LEU A 156 -1.79 1.10 4.04
N SER A 157 -1.15 0.35 4.94
CA SER A 157 -1.60 -0.96 5.39
C SER A 157 -2.69 -0.91 6.47
N GLY A 158 -3.11 0.29 6.90
CA GLY A 158 -4.02 0.46 8.03
C GLY A 158 -3.41 0.03 9.38
N ARG A 159 -2.08 0.05 9.48
CA ARG A 159 -1.33 -0.33 10.69
C ARG A 159 -0.96 0.92 11.50
N PRO A 160 -0.77 0.80 12.83
CA PRO A 160 -0.30 1.90 13.65
C PRO A 160 1.06 2.44 13.17
N ALA A 161 1.26 3.76 13.24
CA ALA A 161 2.47 4.43 12.74
C ALA A 161 3.78 3.98 13.41
N ALA A 162 3.71 3.40 14.61
CA ALA A 162 4.88 2.85 15.32
C ALA A 162 5.32 1.47 14.81
N THR A 163 4.51 0.80 13.99
CA THR A 163 4.80 -0.55 13.49
C THR A 163 5.67 -0.47 12.25
N ARG A 164 6.95 -0.84 12.35
CA ARG A 164 7.75 -1.13 11.15
C ARG A 164 7.21 -2.37 10.47
N VAL A 165 7.03 -2.30 9.17
CA VAL A 165 6.44 -3.40 8.40
C VAL A 165 7.52 -4.11 7.60
N SER A 166 7.77 -5.37 7.90
CA SER A 166 8.68 -6.18 7.10
C SER A 166 8.03 -6.65 5.80
N ALA A 167 8.83 -6.81 4.75
CA ALA A 167 8.39 -7.33 3.46
C ALA A 167 7.85 -8.77 3.58
N ARG A 168 8.34 -9.55 4.56
CA ARG A 168 7.80 -10.89 4.88
C ARG A 168 6.40 -10.79 5.50
N ALA A 169 6.19 -9.89 6.46
CA ALA A 169 4.90 -9.67 7.10
C ALA A 169 3.80 -9.15 6.15
N MET A 170 4.17 -8.61 4.99
CA MET A 170 3.21 -8.23 3.94
C MET A 170 2.97 -9.34 2.92
N ALA A 171 3.99 -10.14 2.59
CA ALA A 171 3.85 -11.22 1.63
C ALA A 171 3.04 -12.39 2.20
N ASP A 172 3.32 -12.77 3.44
CA ASP A 172 2.61 -13.83 4.17
C ASP A 172 2.44 -13.43 5.64
N PRO A 173 1.40 -12.63 5.95
CA PRO A 173 1.16 -12.10 7.28
C PRO A 173 0.88 -13.19 8.32
N VAL A 174 0.20 -14.26 7.92
CA VAL A 174 -0.20 -15.35 8.84
C VAL A 174 1.02 -16.16 9.23
N SER A 175 1.83 -16.60 8.27
CA SER A 175 3.08 -17.33 8.54
C SER A 175 4.02 -16.48 9.39
N TRP A 176 4.20 -15.20 9.05
CA TRP A 176 4.98 -14.26 9.86
C TRP A 176 4.45 -14.15 11.30
N ALA A 177 3.14 -14.04 11.49
CA ALA A 177 2.55 -13.90 12.83
C ALA A 177 2.70 -15.18 13.67
N LEU A 178 2.61 -16.35 13.04
CA LEU A 178 2.89 -17.64 13.69
C LEU A 178 4.34 -17.71 14.16
N ASP A 179 5.30 -17.29 13.32
CA ASP A 179 6.72 -17.26 13.68
C ASP A 179 7.00 -16.30 14.85
N VAL A 180 6.43 -15.08 14.82
CA VAL A 180 6.61 -14.08 15.88
C VAL A 180 6.12 -14.59 17.24
N LEU A 181 4.97 -15.28 17.26
CA LEU A 181 4.39 -15.86 18.47
C LEU A 181 4.90 -17.27 18.79
N ASP A 182 5.80 -17.82 17.97
CA ASP A 182 6.33 -19.18 18.08
C ASP A 182 5.22 -20.22 18.26
N LEU A 183 4.22 -20.07 17.38
CA LEU A 183 3.09 -20.96 17.26
C LEU A 183 3.33 -21.89 16.08
N ARG A 184 3.15 -23.19 16.30
CA ARG A 184 3.12 -24.16 15.21
C ARG A 184 1.72 -24.18 14.63
N SER A 185 1.60 -24.05 13.30
CA SER A 185 0.35 -24.32 12.60
C SER A 185 -0.09 -25.75 12.96
N SER A 186 -1.19 -25.87 13.67
CA SER A 186 -1.82 -27.16 13.92
C SER A 186 -3.32 -26.98 13.75
N SER A 187 -3.94 -27.92 13.05
CA SER A 187 -5.39 -27.99 12.90
C SER A 187 -6.00 -28.16 14.29
N ARG A 188 -6.43 -27.05 14.88
CA ARG A 188 -7.04 -26.98 16.21
C ARG A 188 -8.37 -26.25 16.10
N ASP A 189 -9.27 -26.56 17.02
CA ASP A 189 -10.50 -25.82 17.24
C ASP A 189 -10.22 -24.30 17.32
N PRO A 190 -11.02 -23.43 16.65
CA PRO A 190 -10.84 -21.98 16.69
C PRO A 190 -10.80 -21.38 18.11
N GLY A 191 -11.54 -21.95 19.06
CA GLY A 191 -11.50 -21.54 20.46
C GLY A 191 -10.13 -21.79 21.09
N GLN A 192 -9.54 -22.95 20.84
CA GLN A 192 -8.20 -23.29 21.29
C GLN A 192 -7.12 -22.41 20.65
N VAL A 193 -7.22 -22.12 19.34
CA VAL A 193 -6.28 -21.22 18.64
C VAL A 193 -6.27 -19.84 19.30
N ARG A 194 -7.45 -19.29 19.61
CA ARG A 194 -7.56 -17.99 20.27
C ARG A 194 -6.90 -17.99 21.66
N LEU A 195 -7.10 -19.04 22.45
CA LEU A 195 -6.47 -19.16 23.78
C LEU A 195 -4.95 -19.25 23.68
N ASP A 196 -4.44 -20.06 22.74
CA ASP A 196 -3.00 -20.23 22.51
C ASP A 196 -2.33 -18.92 22.09
N VAL A 197 -2.97 -18.16 21.18
CA VAL A 197 -2.50 -16.83 20.75
C VAL A 197 -2.42 -15.87 21.94
N GLN A 198 -3.46 -15.79 22.78
CA GLN A 198 -3.45 -14.90 23.94
C GLN A 198 -2.42 -15.31 25.00
N ARG A 199 -2.21 -16.60 25.21
CA ARG A 199 -1.19 -17.13 26.12
C ARG A 199 0.20 -16.76 25.63
N ARG A 200 0.55 -17.13 24.38
CA ARG A 200 1.87 -16.84 23.80
C ARG A 200 2.15 -15.35 23.71
N PHE A 201 1.16 -14.54 23.37
CA PHE A 201 1.29 -13.10 23.37
C PHE A 201 1.70 -12.57 24.75
N ARG A 202 1.04 -13.01 25.83
CA ARG A 202 1.37 -12.56 27.20
C ARG A 202 2.77 -12.99 27.62
N ASP A 203 3.13 -14.24 27.35
CA ASP A 203 4.45 -14.79 27.70
C ASP A 203 5.57 -13.99 27.00
N ARG A 204 5.47 -13.84 25.67
CA ARG A 204 6.45 -13.09 24.87
C ARG A 204 6.47 -11.60 25.18
N LEU A 205 5.33 -11.00 25.50
CA LEU A 205 5.25 -9.59 25.89
C LEU A 205 5.99 -9.33 27.20
N ARG A 206 5.89 -10.25 28.16
CA ARG A 206 6.65 -10.20 29.40
C ARG A 206 8.16 -10.27 29.11
N ASP A 207 8.59 -11.21 28.28
CA ASP A 207 10.01 -11.38 27.93
C ASP A 207 10.61 -10.17 27.17
N ALA A 208 9.81 -9.50 26.35
CA ALA A 208 10.24 -8.34 25.58
C ALA A 208 10.29 -7.04 26.41
N HIS A 209 9.67 -7.00 27.59
CA HIS A 209 9.54 -5.77 28.36
C HIS A 209 10.85 -5.43 29.11
N PRO A 210 11.37 -4.18 29.05
CA PRO A 210 12.58 -3.79 29.76
C PRO A 210 12.52 -4.05 31.27
N ASP A 211 11.37 -3.79 31.91
CA ASP A 211 11.13 -4.06 33.33
C ASP A 211 11.24 -5.54 33.74
N HIS A 212 11.31 -6.44 32.76
CA HIS A 212 11.46 -7.89 32.96
C HIS A 212 12.75 -8.44 32.34
N GLY A 213 13.74 -7.57 32.08
CA GLY A 213 15.06 -7.96 31.57
C GLY A 213 15.17 -7.98 30.03
N GLY A 214 14.16 -7.45 29.32
CA GLY A 214 14.21 -7.30 27.87
C GLY A 214 15.24 -6.26 27.40
N GLU A 215 15.90 -6.53 26.28
CA GLU A 215 16.84 -5.60 25.63
C GLU A 215 16.15 -4.27 25.28
N THR A 216 16.53 -3.19 25.94
CA THR A 216 15.85 -1.88 25.83
C THR A 216 15.84 -1.34 24.40
N GLU A 217 16.90 -1.56 23.62
CA GLU A 217 17.02 -1.05 22.25
C GLU A 217 16.05 -1.72 21.27
N THR A 218 15.70 -2.98 21.50
CA THR A 218 14.83 -3.76 20.60
C THR A 218 13.43 -3.99 21.15
N ALA A 219 13.22 -3.74 22.44
CA ALA A 219 11.95 -3.94 23.15
C ALA A 219 10.76 -3.28 22.44
N ALA A 220 10.87 -2.02 22.04
CA ALA A 220 9.78 -1.29 21.39
C ALA A 220 9.32 -1.97 20.07
N GLN A 221 10.28 -2.39 19.24
CA GLN A 221 9.98 -3.08 17.99
C GLN A 221 9.38 -4.47 18.24
N ARG A 222 9.97 -5.25 19.16
CA ARG A 222 9.46 -6.58 19.53
C ARG A 222 8.03 -6.51 20.05
N ILE A 223 7.71 -5.51 20.89
CA ILE A 223 6.35 -5.28 21.40
C ILE A 223 5.38 -4.92 20.26
N ALA A 224 5.80 -4.08 19.31
CA ALA A 224 4.98 -3.74 18.15
C ALA A 224 4.69 -4.98 17.28
N ASP A 225 5.70 -5.81 17.02
CA ASP A 225 5.56 -7.05 16.25
C ASP A 225 4.62 -8.03 16.94
N LEU A 226 4.73 -8.21 18.26
CA LEU A 226 3.83 -9.07 19.04
C LEU A 226 2.37 -8.60 18.99
N ARG A 227 2.13 -7.29 19.09
CA ARG A 227 0.77 -6.71 18.99
C ARG A 227 0.18 -6.93 17.61
N GLU A 228 0.99 -6.78 16.57
CA GLU A 228 0.57 -6.99 15.18
C GLU A 228 0.31 -8.46 14.87
N ALA A 229 1.18 -9.37 15.30
CA ALA A 229 0.99 -10.81 15.15
C ALA A 229 -0.31 -11.27 15.82
N ARG A 230 -0.58 -10.80 17.05
CA ARG A 230 -1.85 -11.03 17.73
C ARG A 230 -3.04 -10.49 16.94
N ARG A 231 -2.94 -9.29 16.37
CA ARG A 231 -4.03 -8.69 15.58
C ARG A 231 -4.33 -9.53 14.34
N ILE A 232 -3.30 -10.01 13.63
CA ILE A 232 -3.44 -10.82 12.42
C ILE A 232 -4.11 -12.16 12.74
N LEU A 233 -3.63 -12.90 13.75
CA LEU A 233 -4.14 -14.23 14.06
C LEU A 233 -5.54 -14.23 14.71
N LEU A 234 -5.98 -13.09 15.25
CA LEU A 234 -7.30 -12.93 15.84
C LEU A 234 -8.29 -12.21 14.92
N ALA A 235 -7.85 -11.75 13.75
CA ALA A 235 -8.75 -11.18 12.78
C ALA A 235 -9.71 -12.28 12.27
N PRO A 236 -11.00 -11.97 12.08
CA PRO A 236 -11.90 -12.90 11.43
C PRO A 236 -11.36 -13.22 10.03
N ALA A 237 -11.44 -14.49 9.62
CA ALA A 237 -11.11 -14.89 8.26
C ALA A 237 -11.97 -14.05 7.30
N ARG A 238 -11.31 -13.30 6.41
CA ARG A 238 -11.96 -12.56 5.34
C ARG A 238 -12.19 -13.47 4.14
#